data_AF-A0A358ACF5-F1
#
_entry.id   AF-A0A358ACF5-F1
#
_cell.length_a   1.000
_cell.length_b   1.000
_cell.length_c   1.000
_cell.angle_alpha   90.00
_cell.angle_beta   90.00
_cell.angle_gamma   90.00
#
_symmetry.space_group_name_H-M   'P 1'
#
loop_
_entity.id
_entity.type
_entity.pdbx_description
1 polymer ?
#
loop_
_entity_poly.entity_id
_entity_poly.type
_entity_poly.pdbx_seq_one_letter_code
_entity_poly.pdbx_strand_id
1 'polypeptide(L)' 'MDFKDLKNKSIKELQDLLSEKREEVRELRFKASENQLKKVREIRNNKKIVAQILTLLNAKNKK' A
#
# COMPACT_ATOMS: atom_id res chain seq x y z
N MET A 1 9.68 -1.91 0.14
CA MET A 1 9.52 -1.00 1.29
C MET A 1 9.58 -1.82 2.54
N ASP A 2 10.52 -1.51 3.41
CA ASP A 2 10.65 -2.19 4.69
C ASP A 2 9.74 -1.54 5.73
N PHE A 3 9.23 -2.36 6.64
CA PHE A 3 8.27 -1.94 7.68
C PHE A 3 8.85 -0.86 8.62
N LYS A 4 10.18 -0.76 8.69
CA LYS A 4 10.91 0.26 9.46
C LYS A 4 10.76 1.67 8.86
N ASP A 5 10.76 1.80 7.55
CA ASP A 5 10.65 3.10 6.87
C ASP A 5 9.26 3.70 7.03
N LEU A 6 8.23 2.86 7.09
CA LEU A 6 6.85 3.28 7.30
C LEU A 6 6.60 3.76 8.75
N LYS A 7 7.39 3.30 9.72
CA LYS A 7 7.21 3.66 11.14
C LYS A 7 7.60 5.12 11.42
N ASN A 8 8.59 5.64 10.69
CA ASN A 8 9.10 7.00 10.85
C ASN A 8 8.22 8.09 10.22
N LYS A 9 7.25 7.70 9.39
CA LYS A 9 6.34 8.65 8.72
C LYS A 9 5.25 9.17 9.64
N SER A 10 4.80 10.39 9.36
CA SER A 10 3.67 11.03 10.03
C SER A 10 2.35 10.31 9.72
N ILE A 11 1.34 10.48 10.57
CA ILE A 11 0.00 9.90 10.35
C ILE A 11 -0.61 10.42 9.04
N LYS A 12 -0.41 11.71 8.73
CA LYS A 12 -0.87 12.33 7.48
C LYS A 12 -0.20 11.69 6.26
N GLU A 13 1.13 11.62 6.28
CA GLU A 13 1.90 10.98 5.20
C GLU A 13 1.53 9.50 5.00
N LEU A 14 1.22 8.78 6.08
CA LEU A 14 0.72 7.40 6.00
C LEU A 14 -0.67 7.32 5.35
N GLN A 15 -1.54 8.30 5.58
CA GLN A 15 -2.84 8.36 4.90
C GLN A 15 -2.70 8.74 3.42
N ASP A 16 -1.80 9.65 3.09
CA ASP A 16 -1.52 10.03 1.69
C ASP A 16 -0.96 8.83 0.91
N LEU A 17 0.04 8.14 1.47
CA LEU A 17 0.59 6.89 0.91
C LEU A 17 -0.45 5.78 0.82
N LEU A 18 -1.38 5.70 1.76
CA LEU A 18 -2.47 4.73 1.70
C LEU A 18 -3.34 4.97 0.46
N SER A 19 -3.66 6.24 0.16
CA SER A 19 -4.47 6.62 -1.00
C SER A 19 -3.74 6.27 -2.29
N GLU A 20 -2.49 6.70 -2.42
CA GLU A 20 -1.64 6.44 -3.59
C GLU A 20 -1.50 4.93 -3.85
N LYS A 21 -1.19 4.13 -2.82
CA LYS A 21 -1.05 2.68 -2.98
C LYS A 21 -2.36 1.96 -3.30
N ARG A 22 -3.52 2.51 -2.90
CA ARG A 22 -4.83 1.96 -3.28
C ARG A 22 -5.16 2.24 -4.75
N GLU A 23 -4.82 3.43 -5.24
CA GLU A 23 -4.95 3.77 -6.66
C GLU A 23 -4.01 2.91 -7.51
N GLU A 24 -2.77 2.75 -7.10
CA GLU A 24 -1.80 1.90 -7.79
C GLU A 24 -2.28 0.43 -7.88
N VAL A 25 -2.88 -0.11 -6.81
CA VAL A 25 -3.52 -1.44 -6.85
C VAL A 25 -4.70 -1.48 -7.82
N ARG A 26 -5.48 -0.41 -7.92
CA ARG A 26 -6.61 -0.31 -8.86
C ARG A 26 -6.11 -0.33 -10.29
N GLU A 27 -5.10 0.48 -10.62
CA GLU A 27 -4.48 0.50 -11.95
C GLU A 27 -3.87 -0.86 -12.31
N LEU A 28 -3.15 -1.49 -11.38
CA LEU A 28 -2.58 -2.81 -11.61
C LEU A 28 -3.66 -3.87 -11.83
N ARG A 29 -4.82 -3.75 -11.17
CA ARG A 29 -5.98 -4.63 -11.42
C ARG A 29 -6.57 -4.42 -12.81
N PHE A 30 -6.69 -3.17 -13.27
CA PHE A 30 -7.13 -2.87 -14.63
C PHE A 30 -6.17 -3.46 -15.67
N LYS A 31 -4.86 -3.19 -15.53
CA LYS A 31 -3.81 -3.76 -16.40
C LYS A 31 -3.78 -5.29 -16.37
N ALA A 32 -4.07 -5.90 -15.22
CA ALA A 32 -4.20 -7.36 -15.09
C ALA A 32 -5.43 -7.89 -15.82
N SER A 33 -6.56 -7.16 -15.77
CA SER A 33 -7.78 -7.53 -16.49
C SER A 33 -7.60 -7.49 -18.02
N GLU A 34 -6.73 -6.61 -18.51
CA GLU A 34 -6.35 -6.53 -19.93
C GLU A 34 -5.30 -7.58 -20.33
N ASN A 35 -4.88 -8.47 -19.42
CA ASN A 35 -3.79 -9.45 -19.62
C ASN A 35 -2.43 -8.83 -20.01
N GLN A 36 -2.25 -7.52 -19.83
CA GLN A 36 -0.99 -6.83 -20.16
C GLN A 36 0.01 -6.82 -18.98
N LEU A 37 -0.39 -7.32 -17.82
CA LEU A 37 0.42 -7.25 -16.61
C LEU A 37 1.46 -8.39 -16.54
N LYS A 38 2.69 -8.11 -16.98
CA LYS A 38 3.83 -9.04 -16.88
C LYS A 38 4.22 -9.40 -15.43
N LYS A 39 3.94 -8.52 -14.46
CA LYS A 39 4.38 -8.66 -13.06
C LYS A 39 3.22 -8.76 -12.08
N VAL A 40 2.49 -9.88 -12.13
CA VAL A 40 1.35 -10.17 -11.23
C VAL A 40 1.69 -10.07 -9.74
N ARG A 41 2.96 -10.30 -9.37
CA ARG A 41 3.45 -10.20 -7.98
C ARG A 41 3.39 -8.77 -7.42
N GLU A 42 3.39 -7.74 -8.26
CA GLU A 42 3.32 -6.33 -7.81
C GLU A 42 2.00 -6.03 -7.11
N ILE A 43 0.88 -6.60 -7.56
CA ILE A 43 -0.42 -6.48 -6.89
C ILE A 43 -0.34 -7.01 -5.45
N ARG A 44 0.31 -8.15 -5.25
CA ARG A 44 0.46 -8.76 -3.92
C ARG A 44 1.36 -7.90 -3.03
N ASN A 45 2.45 -7.37 -3.58
CA ASN A 45 3.37 -6.50 -2.85
C ASN A 45 2.69 -5.20 -2.41
N ASN A 46 1.96 -4.55 -3.30
CA ASN A 46 1.24 -3.31 -2.98
C ASN A 46 0.12 -3.55 -1.97
N LYS A 47 -0.62 -4.66 -2.07
CA LYS A 47 -1.59 -5.06 -1.03
C LYS A 47 -0.93 -5.25 0.34
N LYS A 48 0.27 -5.85 0.40
CA LYS A 48 1.02 -6.03 1.64
C LYS A 48 1.44 -4.69 2.24
N ILE A 49 1.88 -3.75 1.42
CA ILE A 49 2.23 -2.39 1.85
C ILE A 49 1.00 -1.68 2.44
N VAL A 50 -0.16 -1.75 1.78
CA VAL A 50 -1.42 -1.18 2.29
C VAL A 50 -1.79 -1.76 3.65
N ALA A 51 -1.68 -3.09 3.83
CA ALA A 51 -1.96 -3.75 5.11
C ALA A 51 -1.00 -3.30 6.22
N GLN A 52 0.29 -3.12 5.90
CA GLN A 52 1.29 -2.62 6.84
C GLN A 52 1.00 -1.17 7.27
N ILE A 53 0.63 -0.29 6.34
CA ILE A 53 0.24 1.10 6.63
C ILE A 53 -0.98 1.13 7.57
N LEU A 54 -2.02 0.35 7.27
CA LEU A 54 -3.22 0.26 8.13
C LEU A 54 -2.89 -0.25 9.54
N THR A 55 -1.98 -1.21 9.65
CA THR A 55 -1.54 -1.75 10.94
C THR A 55 -0.83 -0.67 11.75
N LEU A 56 0.04 0.12 11.13
CA LEU A 56 0.74 1.23 11.79
C LEU A 56 -0.22 2.35 12.20
N LEU A 57 -1.18 2.71 11.36
CA LEU A 57 -2.21 3.69 11.69
C LEU A 57 -3.04 3.24 12.91
N ASN A 58 -3.49 1.98 12.93
CA ASN A 58 -4.21 1.43 14.07
C ASN A 58 -3.34 1.38 15.34
N ALA A 59 -2.06 1.02 15.22
CA ALA A 59 -1.15 1.00 16.36
C ALA A 59 -0.89 2.41 16.93
N LYS A 60 -0.87 3.45 16.09
CA LYS A 60 -0.74 4.85 16.53
C LYS A 60 -2.04 5.40 17.14
N ASN A 61 -3.21 4.95 16.69
CA ASN A 61 -4.51 5.40 17.18
C ASN A 61 -4.95 4.73 18.49
N LYS A 62 -4.40 3.55 18.80
CA LYS A 62 -4.73 2.78 20.03
C LYS A 62 -3.88 3.19 21.25
N LYS A 63 -3.21 4.34 21.18
CA LYS A 63 -2.34 4.90 22.21
C LYS A 63 -3.04 6.06 22.91
#